data_AF-W6S7F4-F1
#
_entry.id   AF-W6S7F4-F1
#
_cell.length_a   1.000
_cell.length_b   1.000
_cell.length_c   1.000
_cell.angle_alpha   90.00
_cell.angle_beta   90.00
_cell.angle_gamma   90.00
#
_symmetry.space_group_name_H-M   'P 1'
#
loop_
_entity.id
_entity.type
_entity.pdbx_description
1 polymer ?
#
loop_
_entity_poly.entity_id
_entity_poly.type
_entity_poly.pdbx_seq_one_letter_code
_entity_poly.pdbx_strand_id
1 'polypeptide(L)'
;MAFLLKNVVPWGRTLDEYKTMFQLNYEDLISKKFIGFGDGPASFNTEVTKLGGRVLSLDPIYKYSKKDIYERILETKSIIIREMNNNLYNYN
;
A
#
# COMPACT_ATOMS: atom_id res chain seq x y z
N MET A 1 20.35 -11.20 -5.35
CA MET A 1 19.12 -11.90 -5.80
C MET A 1 18.26 -10.91 -6.57
N ALA A 2 17.77 -11.24 -7.78
CA ALA A 2 16.93 -10.31 -8.53
C ALA A 2 15.52 -10.20 -7.90
N PHE A 3 14.99 -8.99 -7.75
CA PHE A 3 13.63 -8.76 -7.29
C PHE A 3 12.64 -9.07 -8.43
N LEU A 4 11.90 -10.18 -8.33
CA LEU A 4 10.99 -10.69 -9.36
C LEU A 4 9.53 -10.47 -8.95
N LEU A 5 8.73 -9.81 -9.80
CA LEU A 5 7.34 -9.46 -9.50
C LEU A 5 6.48 -10.68 -9.13
N LYS A 6 6.69 -11.82 -9.79
CA LYS A 6 5.98 -13.08 -9.54
C LYS A 6 6.15 -13.65 -8.12
N ASN A 7 7.16 -13.19 -7.38
CA ASN A 7 7.43 -13.60 -6.00
C ASN A 7 6.92 -12.58 -4.98
N VAL A 8 6.26 -11.51 -5.43
CA VAL A 8 5.77 -10.41 -4.59
C VAL A 8 4.25 -10.50 -4.49
N VAL A 9 3.71 -10.15 -3.33
CA VAL A 9 2.30 -9.82 -3.17
C VAL A 9 2.20 -8.30 -3.06
N PRO A 10 1.84 -7.59 -4.14
CA PRO A 10 1.74 -6.13 -4.13
C PRO A 10 0.48 -5.70 -3.38
N TRP A 11 0.57 -5.64 -2.06
CA TRP A 11 -0.53 -5.24 -1.18
C TRP A 11 -0.10 -4.05 -0.33
N GLY A 12 -0.87 -2.97 -0.40
CA GLY A 12 -0.62 -1.74 0.35
C GLY A 12 -1.73 -1.48 1.36
N ARG A 13 -1.64 -0.33 2.04
CA ARG A 13 -2.67 0.14 2.97
C ARG A 13 -3.30 1.44 2.47
N THR A 14 -4.56 1.59 2.83
CA THR A 14 -5.38 2.79 2.58
C THR A 14 -5.04 3.90 3.57
N LEU A 15 -5.52 5.11 3.28
CA LEU A 15 -5.41 6.22 4.22
C LEU A 15 -6.09 5.93 5.56
N ASP A 16 -7.28 5.33 5.53
CA ASP A 16 -8.04 5.06 6.74
C ASP A 16 -7.32 4.08 7.69
N GLU A 17 -6.69 3.04 7.12
CA GLU A 17 -5.85 2.13 7.91
C GLU A 17 -4.68 2.85 8.58
N TYR A 18 -3.98 3.73 7.85
CA TYR A 18 -2.87 4.48 8.45
C TYR A 18 -3.31 5.54 9.45
N LYS A 19 -4.47 6.18 9.25
CA LYS A 19 -5.06 7.04 10.28
C LYS A 19 -5.34 6.27 11.55
N THR A 20 -5.88 5.06 11.44
CA THR A 20 -6.17 4.20 12.58
C THR A 20 -4.89 3.73 13.28
N MET A 21 -3.88 3.29 12.51
CA MET A 21 -2.62 2.77 13.05
C MET A 21 -1.76 3.84 13.73
N PHE A 22 -1.70 5.04 13.16
CA PHE A 22 -0.76 6.09 13.59
C PHE A 22 -1.45 7.32 14.19
N GLN A 23 -2.77 7.27 14.39
CA GLN A 23 -3.58 8.39 14.89
C GLN A 23 -3.40 9.68 14.08
N LEU A 24 -3.24 9.55 12.76
CA LEU A 24 -3.04 10.70 11.88
C LEU A 24 -4.34 11.51 11.78
N ASN A 25 -4.22 12.81 12.02
CA ASN A 25 -5.29 13.77 11.77
C ASN A 25 -5.03 14.57 10.48
N TYR A 26 -5.98 15.41 10.07
CA TYR A 26 -5.86 16.21 8.85
C TYR A 26 -4.62 17.12 8.85
N GLU A 27 -4.31 17.77 9.97
CA GLU A 27 -3.15 18.66 10.09
C GLU A 27 -1.82 17.90 9.86
N ASP A 28 -1.72 16.67 10.35
CA ASP A 28 -0.57 15.81 10.08
C ASP A 28 -0.39 15.54 8.58
N LEU A 29 -1.50 15.25 7.87
CA LEU A 29 -1.49 14.90 6.45
C LEU A 29 -1.02 16.07 5.57
N ILE A 30 -1.37 17.30 5.95
CA ILE A 30 -1.03 18.51 5.18
C ILE A 30 0.37 19.04 5.54
N SER A 31 0.71 19.08 6.83
CA SER A 31 1.95 19.71 7.29
C SER A 31 3.19 18.84 7.09
N LYS A 32 3.06 17.52 7.23
CA LYS A 32 4.19 16.59 7.21
C LYS A 32 4.58 16.16 5.79
N LYS A 33 5.73 15.48 5.70
CA LYS A 33 6.20 14.79 4.49
C LYS A 33 6.29 13.31 4.81
N PHE A 34 5.68 12.47 3.98
CA PHE A 34 5.68 11.03 4.16
C PHE A 34 6.56 10.35 3.12
N ILE A 35 7.17 9.25 3.53
CA ILE A 35 7.90 8.35 2.64
C ILE A 35 7.44 6.91 2.90
N GLY A 36 6.95 6.25 1.85
CA GLY A 36 6.53 4.84 1.89
C GLY A 36 7.59 3.95 1.26
N PHE A 37 7.99 2.89 1.93
CA PHE A 37 8.90 1.86 1.41
C PHE A 37 8.13 0.56 1.20
N GLY A 38 8.15 0.01 -0.02
CA GLY A 38 7.34 -1.16 -0.37
C GLY A 38 5.84 -0.85 -0.42
N ASP A 39 5.49 0.32 -0.95
CA ASP A 39 4.13 0.88 -0.90
C ASP A 39 3.14 0.16 -1.85
N GLY A 40 3.64 -0.74 -2.70
CA GLY A 40 2.81 -1.59 -3.55
C GLY A 40 1.92 -0.77 -4.49
N PRO A 41 0.59 -0.90 -4.43
CA PRO A 41 -0.33 -0.06 -5.21
C PRO A 41 -0.39 1.42 -4.80
N ALA A 42 0.25 1.81 -3.68
CA ALA A 42 0.36 3.19 -3.17
C ALA A 42 -0.99 3.92 -2.96
N SER A 43 -1.95 3.24 -2.31
CA SER A 43 -3.27 3.83 -2.01
C SER A 43 -3.13 5.08 -1.13
N PHE A 44 -2.41 4.96 0.00
CA PHE A 44 -2.14 6.09 0.90
C PHE A 44 -1.56 7.31 0.17
N ASN A 45 -0.55 7.10 -0.70
CA ASN A 45 0.02 8.19 -1.48
C ASN A 45 -1.04 8.88 -2.33
N THR A 46 -1.80 8.10 -3.08
CA THR A 46 -2.84 8.62 -3.97
C THR A 46 -3.90 9.41 -3.18
N GLU A 47 -4.32 8.90 -2.03
CA GLU A 47 -5.33 9.52 -1.17
C GLU A 47 -4.82 10.81 -0.51
N VAL A 48 -3.61 10.81 0.07
CA VAL A 48 -3.03 12.00 0.72
C VAL A 48 -2.66 13.08 -0.31
N THR A 49 -2.12 12.70 -1.46
CA THR A 49 -1.80 13.65 -2.53
C THR A 49 -3.06 14.36 -3.04
N LYS A 50 -4.20 13.65 -3.15
CA LYS A 50 -5.49 14.26 -3.49
C LYS A 50 -5.98 15.28 -2.45
N LEU A 51 -5.57 15.14 -1.20
CA LEU A 51 -5.86 16.09 -0.13
C LEU A 51 -4.88 17.29 -0.09
N GLY A 52 -3.89 17.33 -0.99
CA GLY A 52 -2.85 18.37 -1.02
C GLY A 52 -1.63 18.09 -0.13
N GLY A 53 -1.54 16.90 0.45
CA GLY A 53 -0.38 16.46 1.23
C GLY A 53 0.80 16.05 0.35
N ARG A 54 1.89 15.61 0.99
CA ARG A 54 3.14 15.24 0.30
C ARG A 54 3.62 13.85 0.68
N VAL A 55 3.58 12.92 -0.27
CA VAL A 55 4.02 11.54 -0.10
C VAL A 55 4.97 11.12 -1.22
N LEU A 56 6.10 10.52 -0.86
CA LEU A 56 7.00 9.85 -1.79
C LEU A 56 6.89 8.33 -1.59
N SER A 57 6.51 7.59 -2.63
CA SER A 57 6.45 6.12 -2.56
C SER A 57 7.62 5.52 -3.30
N LEU A 58 8.32 4.61 -2.62
CA LEU A 58 9.46 3.88 -3.15
C LEU A 58 9.14 2.39 -3.13
N ASP A 59 9.14 1.75 -4.29
CA ASP A 59 8.94 0.31 -4.38
C ASP A 59 9.74 -0.27 -5.56
N PRO A 60 10.53 -1.34 -5.34
CA PRO A 60 11.20 -2.04 -6.43
C PRO A 60 10.25 -2.60 -7.51
N ILE A 61 8.94 -2.77 -7.23
CA ILE A 61 7.98 -3.17 -8.26
C ILE A 61 7.74 -2.07 -9.31
N TYR A 62 8.05 -0.80 -9.02
CA TYR A 62 7.80 0.31 -9.96
C TYR A 62 8.69 0.29 -11.20
N LYS A 63 9.70 -0.60 -11.26
CA LYS A 63 10.43 -0.88 -12.50
C LYS A 63 9.60 -1.66 -13.53
N TYR A 64 8.52 -2.31 -13.11
CA TYR A 64 7.61 -3.05 -13.98
C TYR A 64 6.50 -2.16 -14.53
N SER A 65 5.83 -2.59 -15.59
CA SER A 65 4.76 -1.79 -16.17
C SER A 65 3.54 -1.77 -15.25
N LYS A 66 2.71 -0.73 -15.38
CA LYS A 66 1.41 -0.65 -14.70
C LYS A 66 0.55 -1.89 -14.97
N LYS A 67 0.61 -2.43 -16.19
CA LYS A 67 -0.15 -3.63 -16.58
C LYS A 67 0.33 -4.85 -15.79
N ASP A 68 1.64 -5.09 -15.74
CA ASP A 68 2.20 -6.25 -15.02
C ASP A 68 1.87 -6.20 -13.52
N ILE A 69 2.00 -5.00 -12.92
CA ILE A 69 1.65 -4.79 -11.50
C ILE A 69 0.16 -5.05 -11.28
N TYR A 70 -0.70 -4.54 -12.16
CA TYR A 70 -2.15 -4.72 -12.05
C TYR A 70 -2.56 -6.20 -12.18
N GLU A 71 -2.03 -6.91 -13.17
CA GLU A 71 -2.26 -8.34 -13.35
C GLU A 71 -1.80 -9.11 -12.10
N ARG A 72 -0.64 -8.77 -11.55
CA ARG A 72 -0.14 -9.40 -10.32
C ARG A 72 -1.04 -9.14 -9.10
N ILE A 73 -1.62 -7.95 -8.98
CA ILE A 73 -2.59 -7.65 -7.93
C ILE A 73 -3.83 -8.55 -8.09
N LEU A 74 -4.35 -8.71 -9.31
CA LEU A 74 -5.51 -9.56 -9.57
C LEU A 74 -5.24 -11.04 -9.23
N GLU A 75 -4.06 -11.56 -9.60
CA GLU A 75 -3.63 -12.93 -9.28
C GLU A 75 -3.56 -13.19 -7.77
N THR A 76 -3.09 -12.21 -7.00
CA THR A 76 -2.80 -12.36 -5.57
C THR A 76 -3.96 -11.97 -4.66
N LYS A 77 -4.95 -11.21 -5.19
CA LYS A 77 -6.09 -10.68 -4.43
C LYS A 77 -6.89 -11.75 -3.69
N SER A 78 -7.24 -12.85 -4.35
CA SER A 78 -8.07 -13.91 -3.75
C SER A 78 -7.37 -14.58 -2.56
N ILE A 79 -6.06 -14.79 -2.67
CA ILE A 79 -5.22 -15.37 -1.62
C ILE A 79 -5.20 -14.42 -0.42
N ILE A 80 -4.95 -13.13 -0.64
CA ILE A 80 -4.87 -12.16 0.47
C ILE A 80 -6.20 -11.97 1.18
N ILE A 81 -7.31 -11.85 0.46
CA ILE A 81 -8.63 -11.74 1.09
C ILE A 81 -8.92 -12.97 1.96
N ARG A 82 -8.57 -14.17 1.49
CA ARG A 82 -8.72 -15.40 2.27
C ARG A 82 -7.85 -15.39 3.53
N GLU A 83 -6.57 -15.03 3.42
CA GLU A 83 -5.67 -14.96 4.57
C GLU A 83 -6.09 -13.89 5.59
N MET A 84 -6.56 -12.73 5.13
CA MET A 84 -7.10 -11.70 6.02
C MET A 84 -8.32 -12.23 6.77
N ASN A 85 -9.25 -12.89 6.07
CA ASN A 85 -10.45 -13.46 6.69
C ASN A 85 -10.14 -14.53 7.74
N ASN A 86 -9.17 -15.41 7.45
CA ASN A 86 -8.74 -16.45 8.39
C ASN A 86 -8.09 -15.88 9.66
N ASN A 87 -7.45 -14.71 9.56
CA ASN A 87 -6.73 -14.08 10.66
C ASN A 87 -7.54 -13.00 11.39
N LEU A 88 -8.79 -12.72 10.99
CA LEU A 88 -9.65 -11.69 11.60
C LEU A 88 -9.78 -11.83 13.13
N TYR A 89 -9.70 -13.05 13.66
CA TYR A 89 -9.85 -13.34 15.09
C TYR A 89 -8.52 -13.54 15.83
N ASN A 90 -7.39 -13.48 15.14
CA ASN A 90 -6.06 -13.69 15.71
C ASN A 90 -5.39 -12.40 16.21
N TYR A 91 -6.07 -11.26 16.10
CA TYR A 91 -5.54 -9.94 16.47
C TYR A 91 -6.21 -9.31 17.71
N ASN A 92 -6.83 -10.13 18.58
CA ASN A 92 -7.37 -9.69 19.87
C ASN A 92 -6.34 -9.79 21.00
#